data_AF-A0A094JKS0-F1
#
_entry.id   AF-A0A094JKS0-F1
#
_cell.length_a   1.000
_cell.length_b   1.000
_cell.length_c   1.000
_cell.angle_alpha   90.00
_cell.angle_beta   90.00
_cell.angle_gamma   90.00
#
_symmetry.space_group_name_H-M   'P 1'
#
loop_
_entity.id
_entity.type
_entity.pdbx_description
1 polymer ?
#
loop_
_entity_poly.entity_id
_entity_poly.type
_entity_poly.pdbx_seq_one_letter_code
_entity_poly.pdbx_strand_id
1 'polypeptide(L)'
;MFERVVPVLTTSDKLCILVALSCLVCGCSSKPELKPIGPVEDNFATHILGDGTKLFRYTILLAGSHQKRQEPREVERRQNSRTGRSDEQDNPLEAQMIAHLEQTLKTTGYCNDQYYELSRVVMKTRAEIRGECHEGATAKDRNKFPNK
;
A
#
# COMPACT_ATOMS: atom_id res chain seq x y z
N MET A 1 -42.12 -14.05 -48.47
CA MET A 1 -42.11 -12.58 -48.26
C MET A 1 -42.43 -12.34 -46.80
N PHE A 2 -41.43 -12.00 -45.97
CA PHE A 2 -41.62 -11.59 -44.58
C PHE A 2 -40.78 -10.32 -44.38
N GLU A 3 -41.44 -9.17 -44.38
CA GLU A 3 -40.81 -7.89 -44.03
C GLU A 3 -40.62 -7.82 -42.52
N ARG A 4 -39.37 -7.58 -42.09
CA ARG A 4 -39.05 -7.28 -40.70
C ARG A 4 -39.39 -5.80 -40.45
N VAL A 5 -40.40 -5.56 -39.62
CA VAL A 5 -40.66 -4.26 -39.02
C VAL A 5 -39.48 -3.93 -38.11
N VAL A 6 -38.69 -2.92 -38.49
CA VAL A 6 -37.62 -2.38 -37.65
C VAL A 6 -38.24 -1.29 -36.76
N PRO A 7 -38.20 -1.39 -35.42
CA PRO A 7 -38.73 -0.34 -34.57
C PRO A 7 -37.85 0.90 -34.70
N VAL A 8 -38.48 2.04 -35.03
CA VAL A 8 -37.85 3.36 -35.00
C VAL A 8 -37.74 3.78 -33.53
N LEU A 9 -36.57 3.60 -32.91
CA LEU A 9 -36.32 4.05 -31.54
C LEU A 9 -36.33 5.58 -31.48
N THR A 10 -37.17 6.12 -30.61
CA THR A 10 -37.32 7.56 -30.40
C THR A 10 -36.14 8.11 -29.59
N THR A 11 -35.88 9.42 -29.67
CA THR A 11 -34.79 10.08 -28.92
C THR A 11 -34.99 9.99 -27.40
N SER A 12 -36.23 9.87 -26.92
CA SER A 12 -36.57 9.62 -25.52
C SER A 12 -36.13 8.24 -25.04
N ASP A 13 -36.24 7.20 -25.88
CA ASP A 13 -35.81 5.84 -25.52
C ASP A 13 -34.29 5.78 -25.35
N LYS A 14 -33.54 6.51 -26.19
CA LYS A 14 -32.07 6.61 -26.12
C LYS A 14 -31.61 7.33 -24.85
N LEU A 15 -32.35 8.35 -24.40
CA LEU A 15 -32.05 9.11 -23.19
C LEU A 15 -32.28 8.26 -21.93
N CYS A 16 -33.37 7.48 -21.90
CA CYS A 16 -33.66 6.56 -20.80
C CYS A 16 -32.61 5.43 -20.69
N ILE A 17 -32.14 4.90 -21.83
CA ILE A 17 -31.08 3.87 -21.85
C ILE A 17 -29.74 4.44 -21.34
N LEU A 18 -29.39 5.67 -21.71
CA LEU A 18 -28.17 6.35 -21.23
C LEU A 18 -28.20 6.61 -19.71
N VAL A 19 -29.35 7.03 -19.16
CA VAL A 19 -29.50 7.26 -17.72
C VAL A 19 -29.46 5.93 -16.95
N ALA A 20 -30.14 4.88 -17.44
CA ALA A 20 -30.11 3.56 -16.81
C ALA A 20 -28.70 2.94 -16.77
N LEU A 21 -27.90 3.15 -17.83
CA LEU A 21 -26.51 2.68 -17.91
C LEU A 21 -25.59 3.40 -16.90
N SER A 22 -25.87 4.66 -16.58
CA SER A 22 -25.07 5.47 -15.64
C SER A 22 -25.24 5.08 -14.16
N CYS A 23 -26.39 4.50 -13.78
CA CYS A 23 -26.62 4.06 -12.39
C CYS A 23 -25.88 2.75 -12.03
N LEU A 24 -25.43 1.97 -13.02
CA LEU A 24 -24.76 0.69 -12.80
C LEU A 24 -23.30 0.82 -12.34
N VAL A 25 -22.71 2.02 -12.41
CA VAL A 25 -21.32 2.28 -11.98
C VAL A 25 -21.20 2.82 -10.54
N CYS A 26 -22.31 2.99 -9.82
CA CYS A 26 -22.30 3.37 -8.40
C CYS A 26 -22.08 2.16 -7.48
N GLY A 27 -21.01 1.39 -7.72
CA GLY A 27 -20.57 0.35 -6.81
C GLY A 27 -19.86 0.96 -5.60
N CYS A 28 -20.57 1.16 -4.49
CA CYS A 28 -19.98 1.60 -3.24
C CYS A 28 -19.16 0.45 -2.64
N SER A 29 -17.84 0.46 -2.86
CA SER A 29 -16.90 -0.48 -2.25
C SER A 29 -16.76 -0.17 -0.76
N SER A 30 -17.56 -0.82 0.11
CA SER A 30 -17.38 -0.71 1.56
C SER A 30 -16.05 -1.33 1.97
N LYS A 31 -15.08 -0.51 2.36
CA LYS A 31 -13.84 -1.00 2.96
C LYS A 31 -14.15 -1.48 4.38
N PRO A 32 -13.75 -2.71 4.77
CA PRO A 32 -13.92 -3.16 6.14
C PRO A 32 -13.17 -2.23 7.09
N GLU A 33 -13.84 -1.81 8.16
CA GLU A 33 -13.22 -1.00 9.21
C GLU A 33 -12.30 -1.91 10.03
N LEU A 34 -10.99 -1.79 9.80
CA LEU A 34 -9.97 -2.53 10.55
C LEU A 34 -9.92 -1.97 11.98
N LYS A 35 -10.26 -2.80 12.96
CA LYS A 35 -10.13 -2.42 14.37
C LYS A 35 -8.63 -2.36 14.74
N PRO A 36 -8.10 -1.21 15.19
CA PRO A 36 -6.71 -1.11 15.60
C PRO A 36 -6.42 -2.07 16.77
N ILE A 37 -5.26 -2.73 16.73
CA ILE A 37 -4.85 -3.67 17.79
C ILE A 37 -4.30 -2.98 19.04
N GLY A 38 -4.11 -1.66 18.97
CA GLY A 38 -3.60 -0.83 20.05
C GLY A 38 -2.71 0.30 19.54
N PRO A 39 -2.13 1.09 20.46
CA PRO A 39 -1.13 2.08 20.12
C PRO A 39 0.14 1.40 19.59
N VAL A 40 0.73 1.99 18.56
CA VAL A 40 1.97 1.53 17.94
C VAL A 40 2.98 2.67 17.91
N GLU A 41 4.26 2.34 18.07
CA GLU A 41 5.38 3.23 17.78
C GLU A 41 5.86 2.93 16.37
N ASP A 42 6.04 3.96 15.54
CA ASP A 42 6.52 3.81 14.19
C ASP A 42 7.90 4.45 13.94
N ASN A 43 8.57 3.96 12.90
CA ASN A 43 9.84 4.51 12.43
C ASN A 43 9.85 4.48 10.90
N PHE A 44 10.09 5.64 10.30
CA PHE A 44 10.25 5.81 8.86
C PHE A 44 11.68 6.27 8.56
N ALA A 45 12.43 5.43 7.84
CA ALA A 45 13.78 5.73 7.38
C ALA A 45 13.83 5.74 5.86
N THR A 46 14.58 6.69 5.30
CA THR A 46 14.71 6.89 3.87
C THR A 46 16.17 6.83 3.43
N HIS A 47 16.39 6.47 2.17
CA HIS A 47 17.72 6.48 1.57
C HIS A 47 17.63 6.72 0.07
N ILE A 48 18.35 7.74 -0.44
CA ILE A 48 18.40 8.05 -1.86
C ILE A 48 19.75 7.58 -2.41
N LEU A 49 19.73 6.66 -3.37
CA LEU A 49 20.93 6.14 -4.02
C LEU A 49 21.54 7.17 -5.00
N GLY A 50 22.74 6.87 -5.49
CA GLY A 50 23.48 7.73 -6.42
C GLY A 50 22.74 7.96 -7.73
N ASP A 51 22.16 6.89 -8.28
CA ASP A 51 21.31 6.90 -9.48
C ASP A 51 19.96 7.61 -9.30
N GLY A 52 19.61 7.98 -8.06
CA GLY A 52 18.35 8.64 -7.73
C GLY A 52 17.25 7.70 -7.27
N THR A 53 17.50 6.39 -7.20
CA THR A 53 16.54 5.44 -6.62
C THR A 53 16.21 5.81 -5.18
N LYS A 54 14.91 5.91 -4.86
CA LYS A 54 14.41 6.28 -3.52
C LYS A 54 13.96 5.05 -2.76
N LEU A 55 14.68 4.69 -1.72
CA LEU A 55 14.39 3.55 -0.87
C LEU A 55 13.83 4.01 0.48
N PHE A 56 12.91 3.23 1.03
CA PHE A 56 12.44 3.43 2.39
C PHE A 56 12.35 2.13 3.19
N ARG A 57 12.33 2.30 4.51
CA ARG A 57 11.99 1.27 5.49
C ARG A 57 11.00 1.87 6.47
N TYR A 58 9.87 1.21 6.63
CA TYR A 58 8.85 1.55 7.60
C TYR A 58 8.71 0.40 8.59
N THR A 59 8.73 0.71 9.88
CA THR A 59 8.58 -0.27 10.96
C THR A 59 7.53 0.21 11.93
N ILE A 60 6.65 -0.67 12.38
CA ILE A 60 5.79 -0.43 13.53
C ILE A 60 6.06 -1.46 14.63
N LEU A 61 5.97 -1.02 15.88
CA LEU A 61 6.07 -1.85 17.08
C LEU A 61 4.85 -1.62 17.96
N LEU A 62 4.25 -2.68 18.48
CA LEU A 62 3.13 -2.56 19.41
C LEU A 62 3.63 -1.94 20.72
N ALA A 63 2.99 -0.88 21.22
CA ALA A 63 3.43 -0.21 22.44
C ALA A 63 3.46 -1.19 23.63
N GLY A 64 4.47 -1.05 24.49
CA GLY A 64 4.70 -1.98 25.62
C GLY A 64 5.39 -3.30 25.23
N SER A 65 5.61 -3.56 23.93
CA SER A 65 6.47 -4.66 23.46
C SER A 65 7.92 -4.19 23.34
N HIS A 66 8.53 -3.77 24.45
CA HIS A 66 9.98 -3.54 24.48
C HIS A 66 10.71 -4.89 24.37
N GLN A 67 10.83 -5.38 23.14
CA GLN A 67 11.69 -6.50 22.81
C GLN A 67 13.11 -5.98 23.01
N LYS A 68 13.82 -6.50 24.03
CA LYS A 68 15.23 -6.20 24.29
C LYS A 68 15.97 -6.21 22.95
N ARG A 69 16.54 -5.06 22.57
CA ARG A 69 17.37 -4.84 21.39
C ARG A 69 18.39 -5.96 21.27
N GLN A 70 18.09 -7.00 20.52
CA GLN A 70 19.09 -7.98 20.11
C GLN A 70 19.78 -7.35 18.90
N GLU A 71 21.01 -6.91 19.15
CA GLU A 71 22.05 -6.65 18.16
C GLU A 71 21.98 -7.66 17.01
N PRO A 72 22.28 -7.26 15.75
CA PRO A 72 22.21 -8.16 14.62
C PRO A 72 23.17 -9.33 14.82
N ARG A 73 22.68 -10.49 15.24
CA ARG A 73 23.38 -11.74 15.00
C ARG A 73 23.26 -12.00 13.51
N GLU A 74 24.40 -12.00 12.82
CA GLU A 74 24.56 -12.51 11.47
C GLU A 74 24.07 -13.97 11.47
N VAL A 75 22.80 -14.17 11.10
CA VAL A 75 22.23 -15.50 10.91
C VAL A 75 22.43 -15.85 9.44
N GLU A 76 23.45 -16.68 9.24
CA GLU A 76 23.77 -17.47 8.06
C GLU A 76 22.51 -17.85 7.24
N ARG A 77 22.54 -17.50 5.95
CA ARG A 77 21.51 -17.81 4.95
C ARG A 77 21.19 -19.30 4.94
N ARG A 78 20.10 -19.70 5.60
CA ARG A 78 19.34 -20.87 5.18
C ARG A 78 18.23 -20.42 4.26
N GLN A 79 18.46 -20.59 2.96
CA GLN A 79 17.42 -20.61 1.94
C GLN A 79 16.37 -21.64 2.36
N ASN A 80 15.25 -21.16 2.89
CA ASN A 80 14.01 -21.91 2.89
C ASN A 80 13.00 -21.03 2.19
N SER A 81 12.90 -21.23 0.88
CA SER A 81 11.81 -20.75 0.04
C SER A 81 10.51 -21.36 0.53
N ARG A 82 9.91 -20.75 1.55
CA ARG A 82 8.49 -20.89 1.82
C ARG A 82 7.80 -19.71 1.17
N THR A 83 7.41 -19.92 -0.08
CA THR A 83 6.27 -19.25 -0.70
C THR A 83 5.03 -19.54 0.13
N GLY A 84 4.88 -18.82 1.25
CA GLY A 84 3.64 -18.73 1.97
C GLY A 84 2.84 -17.59 1.34
N ARG A 85 2.00 -17.91 0.35
CA ARG A 85 0.73 -17.19 0.17
C ARG A 85 -0.07 -17.48 1.44
N SER A 86 0.27 -16.81 2.53
CA SER A 86 -0.51 -16.82 3.75
C SER A 86 -1.55 -15.74 3.54
N ASP A 87 -2.81 -16.07 3.78
CA ASP A 87 -3.97 -15.18 3.63
C ASP A 87 -3.66 -13.76 4.12
N GLU A 88 -3.38 -12.86 3.17
CA GLU A 88 -2.88 -11.48 3.37
C GLU A 88 -3.94 -10.56 4.02
N GLN A 89 -5.08 -11.13 4.41
CA GLN A 89 -6.26 -10.38 4.80
C GLN A 89 -6.53 -10.34 6.31
N ASP A 90 -5.89 -11.17 7.14
CA ASP A 90 -6.34 -11.38 8.53
C ASP A 90 -5.34 -11.01 9.63
N ASN A 91 -4.19 -10.40 9.31
CA ASN A 91 -3.30 -9.87 10.34
C ASN A 91 -3.57 -8.38 10.61
N PRO A 92 -4.19 -8.04 11.76
CA PRO A 92 -4.55 -6.66 12.05
C PRO A 92 -3.35 -5.74 12.30
N LEU A 93 -2.18 -6.27 12.74
CA LEU A 93 -0.94 -5.48 12.84
C LEU A 93 -0.45 -5.08 11.44
N GLU A 94 -0.51 -6.00 10.49
CA GLU A 94 -0.08 -5.77 9.11
C GLU A 94 -0.97 -4.73 8.43
N ALA A 95 -2.28 -4.87 8.58
CA ALA A 95 -3.23 -3.92 8.01
C ALA A 95 -3.04 -2.51 8.61
N GLN A 96 -2.78 -2.43 9.92
CA GLN A 96 -2.44 -1.17 10.59
C GLN A 96 -1.11 -0.58 10.09
N MET A 97 -0.08 -1.42 9.87
CA MET A 97 1.20 -0.99 9.29
C MET A 97 1.01 -0.38 7.90
N ILE A 98 0.25 -1.04 7.02
CA ILE A 98 0.01 -0.56 5.66
C ILE A 98 -0.71 0.79 5.70
N ALA A 99 -1.76 0.92 6.52
CA ALA A 99 -2.50 2.17 6.66
C ALA A 99 -1.60 3.33 7.16
N HIS A 100 -0.76 3.08 8.15
CA HIS A 100 0.16 4.10 8.65
C HIS A 100 1.29 4.42 7.65
N LEU A 101 1.81 3.43 6.92
CA LEU A 101 2.79 3.64 5.85
C LEU A 101 2.22 4.56 4.77
N GLU A 102 1.01 4.27 4.27
CA GLU A 102 0.34 5.10 3.26
C GLU A 102 0.18 6.54 3.73
N GLN A 103 -0.25 6.73 4.99
CA GLN A 103 -0.37 8.05 5.58
C GLN A 103 1.00 8.74 5.74
N THR A 104 2.05 7.99 6.09
CA THR A 104 3.42 8.51 6.23
C THR A 104 3.97 8.96 4.88
N LEU A 105 3.81 8.15 3.83
CA LEU A 105 4.25 8.52 2.48
C LEU A 105 3.49 9.75 1.97
N LYS A 106 2.17 9.81 2.18
CA LYS A 106 1.34 10.95 1.80
C LYS A 106 1.73 12.25 2.51
N THR A 107 1.98 12.18 3.82
CA THR A 107 2.29 13.36 4.65
C THR A 107 3.72 13.84 4.43
N THR A 108 4.68 12.91 4.33
CA THR A 108 6.08 13.26 4.06
C THR A 108 6.29 13.68 2.62
N GLY A 109 5.52 13.12 1.68
CA GLY A 109 5.73 13.28 0.24
C GLY A 109 7.06 12.67 -0.22
N TYR A 110 7.48 11.56 0.39
CA TYR A 110 8.72 10.88 0.01
C TYR A 110 8.57 10.15 -1.34
N CYS A 111 7.49 9.38 -1.49
CA CYS A 111 7.01 8.90 -2.79
C CYS A 111 5.79 9.75 -3.19
N ASN A 112 5.84 10.39 -4.34
CA ASN A 112 4.75 11.20 -4.91
C ASN A 112 3.77 10.34 -5.72
N ASP A 113 4.27 9.26 -6.31
CA ASP A 113 3.46 8.30 -7.08
C ASP A 113 3.18 7.06 -6.21
N GLN A 114 3.51 5.88 -6.72
CA GLN A 114 3.40 4.60 -6.01
C GLN A 114 4.78 4.09 -5.57
N TYR A 115 4.81 2.94 -4.93
CA TYR A 115 6.05 2.27 -4.53
C TYR A 115 5.99 0.77 -4.83
N TYR A 116 7.15 0.18 -5.11
CA TYR A 116 7.34 -1.25 -5.13
C TYR A 116 7.68 -1.73 -3.72
N GLU A 117 6.97 -2.75 -3.25
CA GLU A 117 7.38 -3.47 -2.05
C GLU A 117 8.57 -4.38 -2.38
N LEU A 118 9.67 -4.21 -1.64
CA LEU A 118 10.87 -5.03 -1.78
C LEU A 118 10.87 -6.21 -0.80
N SER A 119 10.36 -6.00 0.41
CA SER A 119 10.23 -7.05 1.41
C SER A 119 9.27 -6.65 2.51
N ARG A 120 8.58 -7.64 3.08
CA ARG A 120 7.72 -7.50 4.25
C ARG A 120 8.08 -8.53 5.31
N VAL A 121 8.08 -8.09 6.57
CA VAL A 121 8.27 -8.95 7.74
C VAL A 121 7.18 -8.62 8.74
N VAL A 122 6.36 -9.60 9.11
CA VAL A 122 5.32 -9.44 10.12
C VAL A 122 5.55 -10.45 11.24
N MET A 123 5.73 -9.94 12.46
CA MET A 123 5.87 -10.69 13.70
C MET A 123 4.70 -10.33 14.63
N LYS A 124 4.59 -11.02 15.77
CA LYS A 124 3.50 -10.80 16.73
C LYS A 124 3.40 -9.36 17.24
N THR A 125 4.53 -8.67 17.38
CA THR A 125 4.61 -7.34 18.02
C THR A 125 5.33 -6.31 17.16
N ARG A 126 5.82 -6.70 15.98
CA ARG A 126 6.60 -5.86 15.09
C ARG A 126 6.23 -6.17 13.65
N ALA A 127 6.08 -5.14 12.83
CA ALA A 127 5.97 -5.31 11.39
C ALA A 127 6.91 -4.33 10.68
N GLU A 128 7.48 -4.74 9.55
CA GLU A 128 8.37 -3.93 8.72
C GLU A 128 8.02 -4.11 7.23
N ILE A 129 7.99 -3.01 6.50
CA ILE A 129 7.97 -2.97 5.04
C ILE A 129 9.20 -2.20 4.56
N ARG A 130 9.87 -2.73 3.55
CA ARG A 130 10.89 -2.03 2.77
C ARG A 130 10.38 -1.83 1.36
N GLY A 131 10.60 -0.65 0.80
CA GLY A 131 10.11 -0.33 -0.53
C GLY A 131 11.00 0.63 -1.29
N GLU A 132 10.66 0.77 -2.57
CA GLU A 132 11.29 1.66 -3.53
C GLU A 132 10.20 2.54 -4.17
N CYS A 133 10.36 3.86 -4.21
CA CYS A 133 9.41 4.71 -4.93
C CYS A 133 9.50 4.44 -6.43
N HIS A 134 8.37 4.50 -7.14
CA HIS A 134 8.35 4.32 -8.60
C HIS A 134 9.13 5.42 -9.33
N GLU A 135 9.16 6.61 -8.76
CA GLU A 135 9.87 7.75 -9.30
C GLU A 135 11.24 7.95 -8.65
N GLY A 136 12.20 8.41 -9.45
CA GLY A 136 13.52 8.81 -8.97
C GLY A 136 13.50 10.12 -8.18
N ALA A 137 14.55 10.34 -7.39
CA ALA A 137 14.75 11.54 -6.60
C ALA A 137 15.06 12.76 -7.46
N THR A 138 14.30 13.83 -7.22
CA THR A 138 14.62 15.17 -7.72
C THR A 138 15.69 15.83 -6.85
N ALA A 139 16.25 16.95 -7.32
CA ALA A 139 17.14 17.78 -6.52
C ALA A 139 16.47 18.26 -5.21
N LYS A 140 15.16 18.53 -5.26
CA LYS A 140 14.36 18.91 -4.08
C LYS A 140 14.30 17.77 -3.06
N ASP A 141 14.13 16.53 -3.52
CA ASP A 141 14.09 15.36 -2.64
C ASP A 141 15.42 15.14 -1.93
N ARG A 142 16.54 15.29 -2.66
CA ARG A 142 17.89 15.16 -2.07
C ARG A 142 18.16 16.18 -0.97
N ASN A 143 17.62 17.40 -1.12
CA ASN A 143 17.72 18.44 -0.09
C ASN A 143 16.79 18.19 1.09
N LYS A 144 15.58 17.68 0.84
CA LYS A 144 14.56 17.43 1.87
C LYS A 144 14.85 16.16 2.68
N PHE A 145 15.42 15.14 2.05
CA PHE A 145 15.69 13.81 2.62
C PHE A 145 17.18 13.47 2.48
N PRO A 146 18.09 14.20 3.15
CA PRO A 146 19.50 13.88 3.13
C PRO A 146 19.75 12.54 3.81
N ASN A 147 20.59 11.71 3.19
CA ASN A 147 21.04 10.45 3.79
C ASN A 147 21.79 10.76 5.10
N LYS A 148 21.42 10.10 6.18
CA LYS A 148 22.05 10.19 7.50
C LYS A 148 22.70 8.88 7.89
#